data_AF-R9IJQ1-F1
#
_entry.id   AF-R9IJQ1-F1
#
_cell.length_a   1.000
_cell.length_b   1.000
_cell.length_c   1.000
_cell.angle_alpha   90.00
_cell.angle_beta   90.00
_cell.angle_gamma   90.00
#
_symmetry.space_group_name_H-M   'P 1'
#
loop_
_entity.id
_entity.type
_entity.pdbx_description
1 polymer ?
#
loop_
_entity_poly.entity_id
_entity_poly.type
_entity_poly.pdbx_seq_one_letter_code
_entity_poly.pdbx_strand_id
1 'polypeptide(L)' 'MTTVIPDPNDKEYLRICDKLGFTLPEYKVETSGFEDDSKISPFSVLTTEELLYLLDNGFFNLYQQENA' A
#
# COMPACT_ATOMS: atom_id res chain seq x y z
N MET A 1 16.13 -2.39 7.80
CA MET A 1 14.75 -2.12 8.23
C MET A 1 14.01 -3.43 8.38
N THR A 2 13.25 -3.59 9.46
CA THR A 2 12.30 -4.69 9.58
C THR A 2 11.11 -4.34 8.70
N THR A 3 10.88 -5.10 7.63
CA THR A 3 9.61 -5.07 6.88
C THR A 3 8.49 -5.41 7.86
N VAL A 4 7.70 -4.40 8.26
CA VAL A 4 6.47 -4.65 9.00
C VAL A 4 5.42 -4.99 7.95
N ILE A 5 5.37 -6.27 7.60
CA ILE A 5 4.20 -6.81 6.89
C ILE A 5 3.10 -6.86 7.95
N PRO A 6 1.90 -6.30 7.68
CA PRO A 6 0.77 -6.46 8.59
C PRO A 6 0.57 -7.96 8.90
N ASP A 7 0.14 -8.30 10.11
CA ASP A 7 -0.09 -9.70 10.47
C ASP A 7 -1.01 -10.33 9.40
N PRO A 8 -0.59 -11.43 8.72
CA PRO A 8 -1.40 -12.06 7.68
C PRO A 8 -2.74 -12.60 8.20
N ASN A 9 -2.95 -12.64 9.52
CA ASN A 9 -4.21 -12.99 10.16
C ASN A 9 -5.01 -11.77 10.66
N ASP A 10 -4.53 -10.55 10.47
CA ASP A 10 -5.27 -9.34 10.79
C ASP A 10 -6.45 -9.21 9.83
N LYS A 11 -7.66 -9.08 10.40
CA LYS A 11 -8.90 -9.00 9.64
C LYS A 11 -8.98 -7.74 8.78
N GLU A 12 -8.40 -6.64 9.24
CA GLU A 12 -8.36 -5.38 8.50
C GLU A 12 -7.39 -5.48 7.33
N TYR A 13 -6.21 -6.07 7.54
CA TYR A 13 -5.27 -6.37 6.46
C TYR A 13 -5.89 -7.25 5.37
N LEU A 14 -6.60 -8.32 5.77
CA LEU A 14 -7.26 -9.22 4.82
C LEU A 14 -8.38 -8.52 4.03
N ARG A 15 -9.16 -7.64 4.67
CA ARG A 15 -10.18 -6.83 3.98
C ARG A 15 -9.56 -5.87 2.97
N ILE A 16 -8.45 -5.24 3.34
CA ILE A 16 -7.71 -4.35 2.44
C ILE A 16 -7.19 -5.12 1.22
N CYS A 17 -6.58 -6.29 1.43
CA CYS A 17 -6.10 -7.13 0.32
C CYS A 17 -7.25 -7.58 -0.60
N ASP A 18 -8.41 -7.93 -0.04
CA ASP A 18 -9.61 -8.29 -0.82
C ASP A 18 -10.11 -7.13 -1.69
N LYS A 19 -10.13 -5.90 -1.14
CA LYS A 19 -10.49 -4.69 -1.90
C LYS A 19 -9.50 -4.36 -3.01
N LEU A 20 -8.21 -4.53 -2.74
CA LEU A 20 -7.15 -4.24 -3.70
C LEU A 20 -7.04 -5.31 -4.80
N GLY A 21 -7.48 -6.55 -4.51
CA GLY A 21 -7.31 -7.70 -5.40
C GLY A 21 -5.87 -8.22 -5.46
N PHE A 22 -5.00 -7.79 -4.53
CA PHE A 22 -3.61 -8.21 -4.39
C PHE A 22 -3.14 -8.06 -2.93
N THR A 23 -2.07 -8.75 -2.56
CA THR A 23 -1.40 -8.52 -1.27
C THR A 23 -0.35 -7.43 -1.38
N LEU A 24 -0.12 -6.69 -0.29
CA LEU A 24 0.85 -5.58 -0.29
C LEU A 24 2.25 -5.96 -0.79
N PRO A 25 2.81 -7.15 -0.51
CA PRO A 25 4.10 -7.59 -1.06
C PRO A 25 4.09 -7.86 -2.58
N GLU A 26 2.93 -8.12 -3.18
CA GLU A 26 2.79 -8.33 -4.63
C GLU A 26 2.71 -7.01 -5.39
N TYR A 27 2.36 -5.92 -4.72
CA TYR A 27 2.27 -4.60 -5.33
C TYR A 27 3.63 -4.12 -5.81
N LYS A 28 3.71 -3.77 -7.09
CA LYS A 28 4.87 -3.13 -7.69
C LYS A 28 4.43 -1.77 -8.20
N VAL A 29 5.06 -0.72 -7.67
CA VAL A 29 4.84 0.63 -8.19
C VAL A 29 5.32 0.68 -9.64
N GLU A 30 4.46 1.20 -10.51
CA GLU A 30 4.88 1.50 -11.88
C GLU A 30 5.81 2.71 -11.84
N THR A 31 7.11 2.46 -11.96
CA THR A 31 8.12 3.52 -12.01
C THR A 31 8.23 4.07 -13.44
N SER A 32 7.33 4.98 -13.80
CA SER A 32 7.59 5.88 -14.93
C SER A 32 8.44 7.06 -14.45
N GLY A 33 9.37 7.52 -15.29
CA GLY A 33 10.17 8.74 -15.00
C GLY A 33 9.35 10.05 -15.01
N PHE A 34 8.03 9.93 -15.17
CA PHE A 34 7.05 11.02 -15.22
C PHE A 34 5.79 10.55 -14.50
N GLU A 35 5.12 11.47 -13.80
CA GLU A 35 3.78 11.23 -13.26
C GLU A 35 2.77 11.11 -14.41
N ASP A 36 1.84 10.16 -14.28
CA ASP A 36 0.77 9.94 -15.25
C ASP A 36 -0.59 10.01 -14.53
N ASP A 37 -1.17 11.21 -14.53
CA ASP A 37 -2.48 11.49 -13.92
C ASP A 37 -3.64 10.72 -14.56
N SER A 38 -3.43 10.11 -15.74
CA SER A 38 -4.44 9.23 -16.34
C SER A 38 -4.57 7.89 -15.62
N LYS A 39 -3.57 7.51 -14.80
CA LYS A 39 -3.57 6.27 -14.03
C LYS A 39 -4.25 6.48 -12.68
N ILE A 40 -5.30 5.70 -12.44
CA ILE A 40 -5.98 5.68 -11.16
C ILE A 40 -5.15 4.83 -10.18
N SER A 41 -4.83 5.40 -9.03
CA SER A 41 -4.16 4.67 -7.95
C SER A 41 -4.99 3.46 -7.52
N PRO A 42 -4.40 2.26 -7.39
CA PRO A 42 -5.13 1.09 -6.89
C PRO A 42 -5.62 1.29 -5.45
N PHE A 43 -4.97 2.17 -4.67
CA PHE A 43 -5.39 2.51 -3.30
C PHE A 43 -6.58 3.46 -3.24
N SER A 44 -7.08 3.97 -4.39
CA SER A 44 -8.25 4.86 -4.44
C SER A 44 -9.55 4.19 -3.99
N VAL A 45 -9.59 2.86 -3.95
CA VAL A 45 -10.75 2.08 -3.47
C VAL A 45 -10.84 1.98 -1.94
N LEU A 46 -9.78 2.38 -1.24
CA LEU A 46 -9.69 2.29 0.21
C LEU A 46 -10.32 3.51 0.89
N THR A 47 -10.85 3.31 2.08
CA THR A 47 -11.27 4.42 2.94
C THR A 47 -10.06 5.11 3.56
N THR A 48 -10.26 6.31 4.09
CA THR A 48 -9.21 7.02 4.86
C THR A 48 -8.71 6.18 6.03
N GLU A 49 -9.59 5.45 6.72
CA GLU A 49 -9.22 4.59 7.86
C GLU A 49 -8.33 3.42 7.42
N GLU A 50 -8.63 2.81 6.29
CA GLU A 50 -7.83 1.73 5.71
C GLU A 50 -6.45 2.23 5.24
N LEU A 51 -6.39 3.43 4.66
CA LEU A 51 -5.11 4.07 4.30
C LEU A 51 -4.26 4.38 5.54
N LEU A 52 -4.89 4.88 6.61
CA LEU A 52 -4.19 5.12 7.88
C LEU A 52 -3.69 3.82 8.51
N TYR A 53 -4.48 2.74 8.46
CA TYR A 53 -4.03 1.42 8.89
C TYR A 53 -2.76 0.99 8.14
N LEU A 54 -2.71 1.18 6.82
CA LEU A 54 -1.51 0.88 6.02
C LEU A 54 -0.30 1.75 6.40
N LEU A 55 -0.53 3.04 6.64
CA LEU A 55 0.51 4.00 7.07
C LEU A 55 1.10 3.59 8.43
N ASP A 56 0.24 3.33 9.42
CA ASP A 56 0.63 3.00 10.79
C ASP A 56 1.33 1.64 10.88
N ASN A 57 0.97 0.71 10.00
CA ASN A 57 1.63 -0.60 9.90
C ASN A 57 2.86 -0.58 8.97
N GLY A 58 3.32 0.59 8.55
CA GLY A 58 4.62 0.75 7.88
C GLY A 58 4.65 0.36 6.41
N PHE A 59 3.50 0.10 5.78
CA PHE A 59 3.45 -0.12 4.32
C PHE A 59 4.02 1.09 3.58
N PHE A 60 3.64 2.30 4.02
CA PHE A 60 4.07 3.51 3.32
C PHE A 60 5.44 4.07 3.76
N ASN A 61 6.00 3.58 4.88
CA ASN A 61 7.34 3.95 5.32
C ASN A 61 8.45 3.46 4.35
N LEU A 62 8.12 2.52 3.46
CA LEU A 62 8.97 2.10 2.36
C LEU A 62 9.03 3.13 1.21
N TYR A 63 8.04 4.02 1.05
CA TYR A 63 8.03 5.01 -0.06
C TYR A 63 8.84 6.28 0.22
N GLN A 64 9.17 6.56 1.49
CA GLN A 64 9.89 7.78 1.87
C GLN A 64 11.42 7.60 1.95
N GLN A 65 11.93 6.37 1.82
CA GLN A 65 13.37 6.10 1.94
C GLN A 65 14.09 5.89 0.61
N GLU A 66 13.38 5.65 -0.50
CA GLU A 66 13.99 5.54 -1.82
C GLU A 66 14.07 6.88 -2.58
N ASN A 67 13.67 8.00 -1.94
CA ASN A 67 13.74 9.35 -2.50
C ASN A 67 14.42 10.39 -1.58
N ALA A 68 15.26 9.94 -0.63
CA ALA A 68 16.08 10.80 0.23
C ALA A 68 17.58 10.67 -0.09
#